data_AF-A0A3E0NT96-F1
#
_entry.id   AF-A0A3E0NT96-F1
#
_cell.length_a   1.000
_cell.length_b   1.000
_cell.length_c   1.000
_cell.angle_alpha   90.00
_cell.angle_beta   90.00
_cell.angle_gamma   90.00
#
_symmetry.space_group_name_H-M   'P 1'
#
loop_
_entity.id
_entity.type
_entity.pdbx_description
1 polymer ?
#
loop_
_entity_poly.entity_id
_entity_poly.type
_entity_poly.pdbx_seq_one_letter_code
_entity_poly.pdbx_strand_id
1 'polypeptide(L)'
;MHGSGERHQRRTSPLVWVACGCAVAVFVIGLVVALVVVQATSKARELAREMQDPAAREERARETLNAARLPDGYHPMMSFSLPFVMEVALLSDQPPDENGEPQPWEERGFLYLEMLSIGNQQEELRAFFEGRTNDPRALRSSGINVRVREVIARGEVDRSQLDGAAISWVAHRGSFDAAGAASDGITTLILIECGEKRRLRMGIWFAEVDETDLDFVEQVQAASAGATTRTAPSAATEDGDGPEEADGVVDWTGTPADGAAIAELLEPLRPCA
;
A
#
# COMPACT_ATOMS: atom_id res chain seq x y z
N MET A 1 -87.54 5.87 -27.90
CA MET A 1 -86.12 5.96 -28.28
C MET A 1 -85.27 5.95 -27.01
N HIS A 2 -84.74 4.79 -26.62
CA HIS A 2 -83.77 4.65 -25.53
C HIS A 2 -82.61 3.83 -26.10
N GLY A 3 -81.55 4.52 -26.51
CA GLY A 3 -80.31 3.88 -26.96
C GLY A 3 -79.45 3.56 -25.75
N SER A 4 -79.46 2.30 -25.34
CA SER A 4 -78.55 1.75 -24.34
C SER A 4 -77.15 1.62 -24.96
N GLY A 5 -76.30 2.62 -24.72
CA GLY A 5 -74.89 2.57 -25.07
C GLY A 5 -74.15 1.56 -24.20
N GLU A 6 -73.87 0.38 -24.76
CA GLU A 6 -72.99 -0.62 -24.14
C GLU A 6 -71.56 -0.05 -24.08
N ARG A 7 -71.15 0.37 -22.89
CA ARG A 7 -69.75 0.72 -22.62
C ARG A 7 -68.93 -0.57 -22.57
N HIS A 8 -68.34 -0.95 -23.69
CA HIS A 8 -67.27 -1.97 -23.74
C HIS A 8 -66.12 -1.55 -22.82
N GLN A 9 -66.08 -2.11 -21.60
CA GLN A 9 -64.92 -2.02 -20.72
C GLN A 9 -63.76 -2.76 -21.40
N ARG A 10 -62.84 -2.01 -22.02
CA ARG A 10 -61.57 -2.55 -22.50
C ARG A 10 -60.76 -3.00 -21.29
N ARG A 11 -60.78 -4.31 -21.01
CA ARG A 11 -59.86 -4.93 -20.06
C ARG A 11 -58.47 -4.95 -20.70
N THR A 12 -57.61 -4.03 -20.30
CA THR A 12 -56.19 -4.07 -20.65
C THR A 12 -55.61 -5.38 -20.11
N SER A 13 -54.93 -6.15 -20.96
CA SER A 13 -54.38 -7.43 -20.52
C SER A 13 -53.28 -7.18 -19.48
N PRO A 14 -53.21 -7.96 -18.40
CA PRO A 14 -52.18 -7.82 -17.36
C PRO A 14 -50.74 -7.84 -17.90
N LEU A 15 -50.51 -8.49 -19.04
CA LEU A 15 -49.21 -8.53 -19.72
C LEU A 15 -48.72 -7.15 -20.18
N VAL A 16 -49.62 -6.22 -20.53
CA VAL A 16 -49.25 -4.86 -20.94
C VAL A 16 -48.62 -4.09 -19.77
N TRP A 17 -49.12 -4.31 -18.55
CA TRP A 17 -48.56 -3.67 -17.35
C TRP A 17 -47.17 -4.21 -17.01
N VAL A 18 -46.95 -5.52 -17.15
CA VAL A 18 -45.63 -6.14 -16.93
C VAL A 18 -44.61 -5.65 -17.97
N ALA A 19 -45.00 -5.64 -19.25
CA ALA A 19 -44.13 -5.16 -20.32
C ALA A 19 -43.76 -3.67 -20.15
N CYS A 20 -44.72 -2.83 -19.76
CA CYS A 20 -44.50 -1.42 -19.48
C CYS A 20 -43.56 -1.23 -18.27
N GLY A 21 -43.77 -1.99 -17.19
CA GLY A 21 -42.92 -1.95 -16.00
C GLY A 21 -41.47 -2.35 -16.30
N CYS A 22 -41.25 -3.44 -17.05
CA CYS A 22 -39.90 -3.85 -17.45
C CYS A 22 -39.22 -2.83 -18.36
N ALA A 23 -39.94 -2.24 -19.32
CA ALA A 23 -39.39 -1.22 -20.20
C ALA A 23 -38.93 0.03 -19.42
N VAL A 24 -39.73 0.48 -18.46
CA VAL A 24 -39.37 1.61 -17.57
C VAL A 24 -38.16 1.24 -16.70
N ALA A 25 -38.15 0.04 -16.10
CA ALA A 25 -37.02 -0.38 -15.26
C ALA A 25 -35.70 -0.45 -16.04
N VAL A 26 -35.70 -1.05 -17.24
CA VAL A 26 -34.52 -1.12 -18.11
C VAL A 26 -34.07 0.27 -18.54
N PHE A 27 -35.01 1.16 -18.89
CA PHE A 27 -34.69 2.54 -19.25
C PHE A 27 -34.03 3.31 -18.09
N VAL A 28 -34.57 3.17 -16.87
CA VAL A 28 -34.00 3.81 -15.67
C VAL A 28 -32.60 3.25 -15.37
N ILE A 29 -32.41 1.93 -15.43
CA ILE A 29 -31.09 1.31 -15.24
C ILE A 29 -30.11 1.83 -16.29
N GLY A 30 -30.53 1.90 -17.57
CA GLY A 30 -29.71 2.45 -18.64
C GLY A 30 -29.30 3.90 -18.40
N LEU A 31 -30.22 4.74 -17.91
CA LEU A 31 -29.92 6.12 -17.54
C LEU A 31 -28.93 6.22 -16.38
N VAL A 32 -29.08 5.40 -15.33
CA VAL A 32 -28.14 5.37 -14.21
C VAL A 32 -26.75 4.97 -14.67
N VAL A 33 -26.64 3.90 -15.46
CA VAL A 33 -25.34 3.45 -16.01
C VAL A 33 -24.71 4.53 -16.88
N ALA A 34 -25.48 5.17 -17.76
CA ALA A 34 -24.98 6.27 -18.60
C ALA A 34 -24.47 7.44 -17.77
N LEU A 35 -25.20 7.82 -16.71
CA LEU A 35 -24.79 8.90 -15.80
C LEU A 35 -23.47 8.57 -15.08
N VAL A 36 -23.34 7.33 -14.58
CA VAL A 36 -22.11 6.85 -13.93
C VAL A 36 -20.93 6.89 -14.89
N VAL A 37 -21.10 6.41 -16.13
CA VAL A 37 -20.03 6.44 -17.15
C VAL A 37 -19.61 7.87 -17.48
N VAL A 38 -20.55 8.79 -17.65
CA VAL A 38 -20.24 10.20 -17.91
C VAL A 38 -19.48 10.83 -16.75
N GLN A 39 -19.91 10.60 -15.50
CA GLN A 39 -19.20 11.12 -14.33
C GLN A 39 -17.80 10.51 -14.16
N ALA A 40 -17.67 9.21 -14.37
CA ALA A 40 -16.37 8.52 -14.30
C ALA A 40 -15.40 9.07 -15.34
N THR A 41 -15.84 9.26 -16.58
CA THR A 41 -14.97 9.81 -17.65
C THR A 41 -14.63 11.28 -17.44
N SER A 42 -15.53 12.10 -16.88
CA SER A 42 -15.19 13.48 -16.53
C SER A 42 -14.16 13.55 -15.40
N LYS A 43 -14.34 12.73 -14.36
CA LYS A 43 -13.42 12.67 -13.22
C LYS A 43 -12.05 12.11 -13.61
N ALA A 44 -12.02 11.10 -14.49
CA ALA A 44 -10.77 10.57 -15.01
C ALA A 44 -9.97 11.61 -15.80
N ARG A 45 -10.64 12.49 -16.58
CA ARG A 45 -9.97 13.57 -17.30
C ARG A 45 -9.49 14.70 -16.40
N GLU A 46 -10.24 15.00 -15.35
CA GLU A 46 -9.85 15.96 -14.31
C GLU A 46 -8.60 15.45 -13.59
N LEU A 47 -8.64 14.20 -13.12
CA LEU A 47 -7.49 13.52 -12.50
C LEU A 47 -6.27 13.48 -13.44
N ALA A 48 -6.47 13.17 -14.73
CA ALA A 48 -5.37 13.15 -15.70
C ALA A 48 -4.70 14.52 -15.89
N ARG A 49 -5.45 15.62 -15.74
CA ARG A 49 -4.90 16.98 -15.81
C ARG A 49 -4.21 17.35 -14.50
N GLU A 50 -4.81 17.00 -13.36
CA GLU A 50 -4.20 17.20 -12.04
C GLU A 50 -2.88 16.43 -11.93
N MET A 51 -2.77 15.25 -12.54
CA MET A 51 -1.53 14.50 -12.60
C MET A 51 -0.43 15.16 -13.45
N GLN A 52 -0.76 16.09 -14.34
CA GLN A 52 0.24 16.84 -15.11
C GLN A 52 0.75 18.07 -14.36
N ASP A 53 0.05 18.53 -13.32
CA ASP A 53 0.47 19.67 -12.50
C ASP A 53 1.25 19.16 -11.27
N PRO A 54 2.57 19.44 -11.17
CA PRO A 54 3.38 19.01 -10.02
C PRO A 54 2.83 19.48 -8.67
N ALA A 55 2.26 20.69 -8.61
CA ALA A 55 1.73 21.24 -7.37
C ALA A 55 0.45 20.51 -6.95
N ALA A 56 -0.45 20.23 -7.91
CA ALA A 56 -1.66 19.46 -7.65
C ALA A 56 -1.34 18.02 -7.25
N ARG A 57 -0.32 17.39 -7.87
CA ARG A 57 0.17 16.06 -7.47
C ARG A 57 0.68 16.03 -6.04
N GLU A 58 1.46 17.04 -5.65
CA GLU A 58 2.00 17.16 -4.30
C GLU A 58 0.89 17.37 -3.26
N GLU A 59 -0.06 18.26 -3.54
CA GLU A 59 -1.23 18.45 -2.69
C GLU A 59 -2.02 17.15 -2.53
N ARG A 60 -2.30 16.44 -3.62
CA ARG A 60 -3.04 15.16 -3.59
C ARG A 60 -2.32 14.06 -2.81
N ALA A 61 -1.01 13.95 -2.98
CA ALA A 61 -0.18 13.00 -2.24
C ALA A 61 -0.19 13.33 -0.74
N ARG A 62 -0.08 14.61 -0.37
CA ARG A 62 -0.18 15.05 1.03
C ARG A 62 -1.56 14.77 1.62
N GLU A 63 -2.64 15.02 0.89
CA GLU A 63 -4.00 14.68 1.33
C GLU A 63 -4.14 13.17 1.57
N THR A 64 -3.67 12.35 0.63
CA THR A 64 -3.77 10.89 0.71
C THR A 64 -2.96 10.31 1.86
N LEU A 65 -1.78 10.88 2.14
CA LEU A 65 -0.93 10.47 3.25
C LEU A 65 -1.33 11.13 4.57
N ASN A 66 -2.31 12.03 4.54
CA ASN A 66 -2.66 12.94 5.62
C ASN A 66 -1.41 13.62 6.24
N ALA A 67 -0.54 14.11 5.37
CA ALA A 67 0.78 14.59 5.72
C ALA A 67 0.86 16.12 5.65
N ALA A 68 1.52 16.73 6.63
CA ALA A 68 1.78 18.17 6.59
C ALA A 68 2.75 18.54 5.46
N ARG A 69 3.76 17.69 5.28
CA ARG A 69 4.79 17.74 4.23
C ARG A 69 5.14 16.31 3.81
N LEU A 70 5.60 16.12 2.58
CA LEU A 70 6.14 14.84 2.16
C LEU A 70 7.50 14.58 2.83
N PRO A 71 7.91 13.32 3.01
CA PRO A 71 9.26 12.99 3.48
C PRO A 71 10.33 13.64 2.60
N ASP A 72 11.43 14.07 3.21
CA ASP A 72 12.48 14.79 2.49
C ASP A 72 13.12 13.89 1.41
N GLY A 73 13.32 14.45 0.21
CA GLY A 73 13.86 13.71 -0.93
C GLY A 73 12.87 12.77 -1.63
N TYR A 74 11.58 12.80 -1.26
CA TYR A 74 10.52 12.09 -1.97
C TYR A 74 9.62 13.07 -2.73
N HIS A 75 9.29 12.69 -3.95
CA HIS A 75 8.46 13.43 -4.89
C HIS A 75 7.26 12.60 -5.33
N PRO A 76 6.07 13.20 -5.48
CA PRO A 76 4.85 12.47 -5.82
C PRO A 76 4.89 12.00 -7.28
N MET A 77 4.95 10.68 -7.48
CA MET A 77 4.86 10.08 -8.81
C MET A 77 3.39 9.96 -9.23
N MET A 78 2.57 9.35 -8.38
CA MET A 78 1.13 9.27 -8.58
C MET A 78 0.38 9.22 -7.25
N SER A 79 -0.80 9.82 -7.21
CA SER A 79 -1.71 9.70 -6.08
C SER A 79 -3.13 9.65 -6.60
N PHE A 80 -3.92 8.73 -6.09
CA PHE A 80 -5.35 8.68 -6.36
C PHE A 80 -6.10 8.13 -5.15
N SER A 81 -7.32 8.62 -4.97
CA SER A 81 -8.24 8.15 -3.95
C SER A 81 -9.56 7.79 -4.61
N LEU A 82 -10.03 6.58 -4.32
CA LEU A 82 -11.36 6.09 -4.62
C LEU A 82 -12.13 6.07 -3.30
N PRO A 83 -13.03 7.05 -3.08
CA PRO A 83 -13.74 7.18 -1.82
C PRO A 83 -14.37 5.86 -1.37
N PHE A 84 -14.18 5.52 -0.09
CA PHE A 84 -14.66 4.31 0.57
C PHE A 84 -14.03 2.98 0.12
N VAL A 85 -13.17 2.99 -0.90
CA VAL A 85 -12.61 1.77 -1.49
C VAL A 85 -11.12 1.66 -1.21
N MET A 86 -10.34 2.63 -1.71
CA MET A 86 -8.88 2.60 -1.62
C MET A 86 -8.26 3.98 -1.81
N GLU A 87 -7.10 4.19 -1.23
CA GLU A 87 -6.26 5.37 -1.42
C GLU A 87 -4.82 4.91 -1.67
N VAL A 88 -4.17 5.54 -2.63
CA VAL A 88 -2.82 5.15 -3.06
C VAL A 88 -1.99 6.42 -3.26
N ALA A 89 -0.78 6.41 -2.72
CA ALA A 89 0.24 7.40 -3.02
C ALA A 89 1.56 6.68 -3.30
N LEU A 90 2.14 6.96 -4.45
CA LEU A 90 3.45 6.46 -4.85
C LEU A 90 4.40 7.65 -4.96
N LEU A 91 5.48 7.58 -4.21
CA LEU A 91 6.54 8.57 -4.19
C LEU A 91 7.80 7.97 -4.81
N SER A 92 8.52 8.80 -5.55
CA SER A 92 9.81 8.54 -6.17
C SER A 92 10.87 9.43 -5.52
N ASP A 93 12.13 9.00 -5.53
CA ASP A 93 13.28 9.83 -5.16
C ASP A 93 13.69 10.84 -6.25
N GLN A 94 13.09 10.75 -7.43
CA GLN A 94 13.39 11.66 -8.54
C GLN A 94 12.42 12.83 -8.60
N PRO A 95 12.92 14.08 -8.74
CA PRO A 95 12.06 15.21 -9.00
C PRO A 95 11.37 15.08 -10.37
N PRO A 96 10.23 15.76 -10.59
CA PRO A 96 9.65 15.89 -11.91
C PRO A 96 10.65 16.43 -12.93
N ASP A 97 10.50 16.04 -14.18
CA ASP A 97 11.36 16.51 -15.27
C ASP A 97 11.11 17.99 -15.62
N GLU A 98 11.84 18.52 -16.62
CA GLU A 98 11.67 19.90 -17.09
C GLU A 98 10.25 20.22 -17.59
N ASN A 99 9.49 19.20 -17.99
CA ASN A 99 8.10 19.33 -18.44
C ASN A 99 7.10 19.19 -17.29
N GLY A 100 7.56 18.91 -16.07
CA GLY A 100 6.72 18.63 -14.92
C GLY A 100 6.10 17.24 -14.96
N GLU A 101 6.65 16.30 -15.73
CA GLU A 101 6.21 14.91 -15.76
C GLU A 101 6.85 14.11 -14.60
N PRO A 102 6.14 13.16 -13.98
CA PRO A 102 6.73 12.26 -13.00
C PRO A 102 7.83 11.40 -13.62
N GLN A 103 8.97 11.30 -12.96
CA GLN A 103 10.01 10.33 -13.29
C GLN A 103 9.81 9.04 -12.48
N PRO A 104 10.16 7.87 -13.04
CA PRO A 104 10.32 6.68 -12.23
C PRO A 104 11.39 6.91 -11.15
N TRP A 105 11.37 6.10 -10.10
CA TRP A 105 12.45 6.11 -9.11
C TRP A 105 13.78 5.66 -9.74
N GLU A 106 14.88 6.16 -9.16
CA GLU A 106 16.24 5.74 -9.53
C GLU A 106 16.78 4.76 -8.48
N GLU A 107 16.86 5.17 -7.22
CA GLU A 107 17.42 4.35 -6.14
C GLU A 107 16.31 3.79 -5.24
N ARG A 108 15.28 4.60 -4.93
CA ARG A 108 14.25 4.25 -3.95
C ARG A 108 12.88 4.83 -4.23
N GLY A 109 11.86 4.12 -3.76
CA GLY A 109 10.47 4.57 -3.82
C GLY A 109 9.68 4.20 -2.57
N PHE A 110 8.55 4.86 -2.41
CA PHE A 110 7.61 4.60 -1.33
C PHE A 110 6.19 4.48 -1.87
N LEU A 111 5.54 3.35 -1.61
CA LEU A 111 4.13 3.13 -1.92
C LEU A 111 3.32 3.06 -0.64
N TYR A 112 2.36 3.98 -0.51
CA TYR A 112 1.31 3.91 0.48
C TYR A 112 0.02 3.36 -0.12
N LEU A 113 -0.64 2.48 0.64
CA LEU A 113 -1.89 1.83 0.30
C LEU A 113 -2.82 1.88 1.51
N GLU A 114 -3.97 2.50 1.34
CA GLU A 114 -5.10 2.36 2.24
C GLU A 114 -6.23 1.63 1.50
N MET A 115 -6.82 0.60 2.09
CA MET A 115 -7.90 -0.15 1.45
C MET A 115 -8.87 -0.74 2.46
N LEU A 116 -10.10 -1.00 2.01
CA LEU A 116 -11.08 -1.68 2.83
C LEU A 116 -10.65 -3.14 3.07
N SER A 117 -10.51 -3.52 4.34
CA SER A 117 -10.18 -4.89 4.72
C SER A 117 -11.42 -5.78 4.61
N ILE A 118 -11.31 -6.93 3.92
CA ILE A 118 -12.40 -7.89 3.75
C ILE A 118 -12.00 -9.22 4.39
N GLY A 119 -12.89 -9.79 5.22
CA GLY A 119 -12.67 -11.10 5.83
C GLY A 119 -11.58 -11.08 6.90
N ASN A 120 -10.66 -12.04 6.83
CA ASN A 120 -9.57 -12.27 7.79
C ASN A 120 -8.19 -11.71 7.32
N GLN A 121 -8.15 -10.94 6.22
CA GLN A 121 -6.91 -10.40 5.64
C GLN A 121 -6.04 -9.67 6.66
N GLN A 122 -6.63 -8.83 7.52
CA GLN A 122 -5.88 -8.08 8.53
C GLN A 122 -5.22 -9.00 9.57
N GLU A 123 -5.86 -10.10 9.96
CA GLU A 123 -5.30 -11.04 10.93
C GLU A 123 -4.17 -11.87 10.32
N GLU A 124 -4.34 -12.32 9.07
CA GLU A 124 -3.27 -13.01 8.31
C GLU A 124 -2.06 -12.10 8.11
N LEU A 125 -2.29 -10.83 7.76
CA LEU A 125 -1.23 -9.86 7.58
C LEU A 125 -0.54 -9.56 8.92
N ARG A 126 -1.30 -9.30 9.99
CA ARG A 126 -0.72 -9.09 11.32
C ARG A 126 0.14 -10.28 11.76
N ALA A 127 -0.34 -11.52 11.55
CA ALA A 127 0.43 -12.72 11.85
C ALA A 127 1.74 -12.81 11.05
N PHE A 128 1.78 -12.31 9.80
CA PHE A 128 3.01 -12.23 9.02
C PHE A 128 4.01 -11.22 9.59
N PHE A 129 3.53 -10.03 9.95
CA PHE A 129 4.35 -8.97 10.57
C PHE A 129 4.90 -9.37 11.95
N GLU A 130 4.10 -10.05 12.77
CA GLU A 130 4.51 -10.58 14.07
C GLU A 130 5.40 -11.83 13.96
N GLY A 131 5.66 -12.34 12.75
CA GLY A 131 6.46 -13.56 12.55
C GLY A 131 5.76 -14.86 12.95
N ARG A 132 4.46 -14.84 13.24
CA ARG A 132 3.64 -16.05 13.48
C ARG A 132 3.46 -16.88 12.21
N THR A 133 3.62 -16.28 11.04
CA THR A 133 3.69 -16.97 9.75
C THR A 133 4.76 -16.34 8.85
N ASN A 134 5.41 -17.16 8.02
CA ASN A 134 6.30 -16.70 6.95
C ASN A 134 5.66 -16.86 5.56
N ASP A 135 4.35 -17.13 5.50
CA ASP A 135 3.66 -17.39 4.24
C ASP A 135 3.36 -16.08 3.49
N PRO A 136 4.01 -15.81 2.33
CA PRO A 136 3.76 -14.60 1.56
C PRO A 136 2.36 -14.58 0.92
N ARG A 137 1.56 -15.65 1.05
CA ARG A 137 0.14 -15.63 0.67
C ARG A 137 -0.66 -14.58 1.45
N ALA A 138 -0.28 -14.23 2.68
CA ALA A 138 -0.93 -13.16 3.45
C ALA A 138 -0.79 -11.77 2.78
N LEU A 139 0.33 -11.52 2.10
CA LEU A 139 0.54 -10.28 1.32
C LEU A 139 -0.30 -10.31 0.03
N ARG A 140 -0.28 -11.44 -0.67
CA ARG A 140 -1.03 -11.61 -1.93
C ARG A 140 -2.54 -11.55 -1.73
N SER A 141 -3.07 -12.08 -0.64
CA SER A 141 -4.50 -12.01 -0.31
C SER A 141 -4.98 -10.57 -0.09
N SER A 142 -4.04 -9.67 0.22
CA SER A 142 -4.25 -8.23 0.38
C SER A 142 -3.95 -7.43 -0.90
N GLY A 143 -3.73 -8.11 -2.03
CA GLY A 143 -3.47 -7.46 -3.33
C GLY A 143 -2.02 -7.02 -3.57
N ILE A 144 -1.10 -7.42 -2.69
CA ILE A 144 0.30 -6.99 -2.72
C ILE A 144 1.15 -8.10 -3.34
N ASN A 145 1.72 -7.84 -4.52
CA ASN A 145 2.54 -8.81 -5.24
C ASN A 145 4.02 -8.64 -4.87
N VAL A 146 4.37 -9.04 -3.65
CA VAL A 146 5.75 -9.08 -3.17
C VAL A 146 6.25 -10.52 -3.18
N ARG A 147 7.45 -10.75 -3.74
CA ARG A 147 8.16 -12.02 -3.59
C ARG A 147 9.18 -11.88 -2.48
N VAL A 148 8.84 -12.41 -1.31
CA VAL A 148 9.76 -12.50 -0.18
C VAL A 148 10.72 -13.66 -0.41
N ARG A 149 12.03 -13.37 -0.51
CA ARG A 149 13.09 -14.37 -0.59
C ARG A 149 13.60 -14.72 0.81
N GLU A 150 13.89 -13.69 1.59
CA GLU A 150 14.45 -13.81 2.94
C GLU A 150 13.98 -12.64 3.78
N VAL A 151 13.52 -12.90 5.01
CA VAL A 151 13.20 -11.82 5.95
C VAL A 151 14.45 -11.49 6.76
N ILE A 152 14.86 -10.23 6.70
CA ILE A 152 16.11 -9.76 7.29
C ILE A 152 15.86 -9.25 8.70
N ALA A 153 14.82 -8.42 8.89
CA ALA A 153 14.49 -7.83 10.17
C ALA A 153 12.98 -7.59 10.32
N ARG A 154 12.53 -7.47 11.58
CA ARG A 154 11.16 -7.13 11.96
C ARG A 154 11.17 -6.33 13.24
N GLY A 155 10.15 -5.52 13.43
CA GLY A 155 9.96 -4.82 14.70
C GLY A 155 8.64 -4.08 14.78
N GLU A 156 8.49 -3.34 15.87
CA GLU A 156 7.33 -2.51 16.12
C GLU A 156 7.79 -1.10 16.51
N VAL A 157 7.01 -0.10 16.11
CA VAL A 157 7.12 1.29 16.56
C VAL A 157 5.90 1.58 17.42
N ASP A 158 6.15 2.03 18.65
CA ASP A 158 5.11 2.25 19.65
C ASP A 158 4.24 3.47 19.31
N ARG A 159 2.95 3.41 19.71
CA ARG A 159 1.95 4.46 19.52
C ARG A 159 2.34 5.83 20.06
N SER A 160 3.15 5.84 21.12
CA SER A 160 3.63 7.09 21.73
C SER A 160 4.51 7.92 20.81
N GLN A 161 5.09 7.31 19.76
CA GLN A 161 5.95 7.99 18.81
C GLN A 161 5.21 8.54 17.59
N LEU A 162 4.01 8.04 17.27
CA LEU A 162 3.33 8.31 15.99
C LEU A 162 1.82 8.60 16.15
N ASP A 163 1.48 9.64 16.90
CA ASP A 163 0.10 10.16 17.04
C ASP A 163 -0.98 9.07 17.31
N GLY A 164 -0.62 8.01 18.06
CA GLY A 164 -1.53 6.91 18.40
C GLY A 164 -1.57 5.74 17.41
N ALA A 165 -0.79 5.78 16.33
CA ALA A 165 -0.63 4.69 15.36
C ALA A 165 0.31 3.60 15.90
N ALA A 166 -0.13 2.33 15.95
CA ALA A 166 0.81 1.23 16.17
C ALA A 166 1.33 0.78 14.82
N ILE A 167 2.65 0.62 14.70
CA ILE A 167 3.27 0.22 13.43
C ILE A 167 4.08 -1.04 13.63
N SER A 168 3.76 -2.07 12.85
CA SER A 168 4.62 -3.24 12.72
C SER A 168 5.35 -3.14 11.39
N TRP A 169 6.61 -3.54 11.34
CA TRP A 169 7.40 -3.47 10.12
C TRP A 169 8.19 -4.76 9.87
N VAL A 170 8.45 -5.03 8.60
CA VAL A 170 9.23 -6.18 8.13
C VAL A 170 10.13 -5.72 6.99
N ALA A 171 11.44 -5.83 7.18
CA ALA A 171 12.43 -5.66 6.13
C ALA A 171 12.80 -7.03 5.55
N HIS A 172 12.74 -7.18 4.24
CA HIS A 172 13.04 -8.43 3.57
C HIS A 172 13.77 -8.21 2.25
N ARG A 173 14.56 -9.20 1.83
CA ARG A 173 15.12 -9.28 0.49
C ARG A 173 14.09 -9.89 -0.44
N GLY A 174 13.89 -9.32 -1.63
CA GLY A 174 12.85 -9.80 -2.52
C GLY A 174 12.69 -9.00 -3.80
N SER A 175 11.59 -9.27 -4.48
CA SER A 175 11.16 -8.53 -5.66
C SER A 175 9.81 -7.87 -5.38
N PHE A 176 9.66 -6.62 -5.77
CA PHE A 176 8.40 -5.88 -5.72
C PHE A 176 7.99 -5.43 -7.12
N ASP A 177 6.72 -5.59 -7.46
CA ASP A 177 6.14 -5.10 -8.72
C ASP A 177 5.06 -4.06 -8.40
N ALA A 178 5.30 -2.82 -8.82
CA ALA A 178 4.32 -1.74 -8.76
C ALA A 178 4.37 -0.87 -10.01
N ALA A 179 3.20 -0.46 -10.48
CA ALA A 179 3.04 0.44 -11.61
C ALA A 179 3.76 -0.02 -12.91
N GLY A 180 3.97 -1.34 -13.08
CA GLY A 180 4.64 -1.91 -14.24
C GLY A 180 6.18 -1.87 -14.17
N ALA A 181 6.74 -1.45 -13.04
CA ALA A 181 8.15 -1.56 -12.74
C ALA A 181 8.37 -2.64 -11.67
N ALA A 182 9.29 -3.55 -11.96
CA ALA A 182 9.77 -4.54 -11.00
C ALA A 182 11.10 -4.04 -10.43
N SER A 183 11.23 -4.07 -9.11
CA SER A 183 12.49 -3.78 -8.40
C SER A 183 12.89 -5.02 -7.61
N ASP A 184 14.12 -5.48 -7.82
CA ASP A 184 14.77 -6.49 -6.99
C ASP A 184 15.66 -5.76 -5.97
N GLY A 185 15.55 -6.13 -4.69
CA GLY A 185 16.32 -5.46 -3.66
C GLY A 185 15.83 -5.72 -2.25
N ILE A 186 15.98 -4.71 -1.40
CA ILE A 186 15.46 -4.72 -0.04
C ILE A 186 14.13 -3.96 -0.06
N THR A 187 13.13 -4.56 0.58
CA THR A 187 11.80 -3.98 0.72
C THR A 187 11.43 -3.97 2.20
N THR A 188 11.02 -2.81 2.68
CA THR A 188 10.45 -2.65 4.03
C THR A 188 8.96 -2.44 3.92
N LEU A 189 8.21 -3.40 4.43
CA LEU A 189 6.77 -3.32 4.58
C LEU A 189 6.47 -2.73 5.95
N ILE A 190 5.49 -1.81 6.03
CA ILE A 190 4.95 -1.29 7.28
C ILE A 190 3.44 -1.51 7.32
N LEU A 191 2.92 -1.97 8.44
CA LEU A 191 1.49 -2.10 8.72
C LEU A 191 1.11 -1.06 9.75
N ILE A 192 0.16 -0.19 9.42
CA ILE A 192 -0.25 0.93 10.28
C ILE A 192 -1.63 0.65 10.88
N GLU A 193 -1.71 0.65 12.20
CA GLU A 193 -2.94 0.35 12.94
C GLU A 193 -3.47 1.56 13.70
N CYS A 194 -4.59 2.12 13.22
CA CYS A 194 -5.24 3.32 13.77
C CYS A 194 -6.42 3.03 14.72
N GLY A 195 -6.51 1.83 15.28
CA GLY A 195 -7.65 1.41 16.12
C GLY A 195 -8.95 1.11 15.36
N GLU A 196 -9.14 1.68 14.16
CA GLU A 196 -10.20 1.33 13.23
C GLU A 196 -9.96 -0.05 12.59
N LYS A 197 -10.90 -0.99 12.77
CA LYS A 197 -10.74 -2.37 12.29
C LYS A 197 -11.08 -2.59 10.81
N ARG A 198 -11.56 -1.57 10.09
CA ARG A 198 -12.12 -1.73 8.73
C ARG A 198 -11.19 -1.31 7.61
N ARG A 199 -10.13 -0.56 7.91
CA ARG A 199 -9.17 -0.09 6.90
C ARG A 199 -7.81 -0.72 7.16
N LEU A 200 -7.24 -1.28 6.11
CA LEU A 200 -5.87 -1.75 6.06
C LEU A 200 -5.03 -0.59 5.55
N ARG A 201 -4.04 -0.17 6.32
CA ARG A 201 -3.08 0.88 5.94
C ARG A 201 -1.70 0.28 5.91
N MET A 202 -1.02 0.42 4.79
CA MET A 202 0.27 -0.19 4.57
C MET A 202 1.18 0.75 3.78
N GLY A 203 2.45 0.76 4.14
CA GLY A 203 3.51 1.41 3.38
C GLY A 203 4.51 0.37 2.91
N ILE A 204 5.13 0.62 1.76
CA ILE A 204 6.16 -0.21 1.17
C ILE A 204 7.28 0.72 0.75
N TRP A 205 8.40 0.68 1.47
CA TRP A 205 9.66 1.20 0.96
C TRP A 205 10.37 0.13 0.16
N PHE A 206 10.90 0.51 -0.98
CA PHE A 206 11.73 -0.37 -1.79
C PHE A 206 12.91 0.43 -2.31
N ALA A 207 14.06 -0.21 -2.34
CA ALA A 207 15.26 0.31 -2.95
C ALA A 207 15.84 -0.74 -3.89
N GLU A 208 16.27 -0.28 -5.06
CA GLU A 208 17.01 -1.12 -5.99
C GLU A 208 18.40 -1.38 -5.40
N VAL A 209 18.82 -2.63 -5.43
CA VAL A 209 20.20 -2.98 -5.05
C VAL A 209 20.89 -3.37 -6.34
N ASP A 210 21.87 -2.58 -6.76
CA ASP A 210 22.71 -2.92 -7.91
C ASP A 210 23.36 -4.29 -7.63
N GLU A 211 23.33 -5.21 -8.60
CA GLU A 211 23.84 -6.58 -8.40
C GLU A 211 25.32 -6.58 -7.95
N THR A 212 26.07 -5.52 -8.28
CA THR A 212 27.47 -5.35 -7.84
C THR A 212 27.65 -5.10 -6.34
N ASP A 213 26.64 -4.60 -5.63
CA ASP A 213 26.71 -4.38 -4.17
C ASP A 213 26.33 -5.63 -3.36
N LEU A 214 25.69 -6.61 -4.01
CA LEU A 214 25.30 -7.88 -3.38
C LEU A 214 26.52 -8.76 -3.03
N ASP A 215 27.56 -8.73 -3.87
CA ASP A 215 28.81 -9.45 -3.64
C ASP A 215 29.58 -8.92 -2.41
N PHE A 216 29.43 -7.63 -2.10
CA PHE A 216 30.06 -7.00 -0.94
C PHE A 216 29.38 -7.44 0.36
N VAL A 217 28.05 -7.49 0.40
CA VAL A 217 27.29 -7.94 1.59
C VAL A 217 27.54 -9.43 1.85
N GLU A 218 27.63 -10.26 0.80
CA GLU A 218 27.98 -11.69 0.95
C GLU A 218 29.43 -11.88 1.43
N GLN A 219 30.38 -11.05 0.99
CA GLN A 219 31.76 -11.05 1.51
C GLN A 219 31.86 -10.58 2.96
N VAL A 220 31.12 -9.56 3.36
CA VAL A 220 31.11 -9.05 4.74
C VAL A 220 30.47 -10.07 5.68
N GLN A 221 29.41 -10.76 5.26
CA GLN A 221 28.81 -11.86 6.02
C GLN A 221 29.71 -13.12 6.07
N ALA A 222 30.42 -13.45 4.98
CA ALA A 222 31.39 -14.54 4.98
C ALA A 222 32.60 -14.24 5.87
N ALA A 223 33.03 -12.97 5.92
CA ALA A 223 34.13 -12.51 6.77
C ALA A 223 33.74 -12.50 8.26
N SER A 224 32.49 -12.15 8.60
CA SER A 224 32.00 -12.20 9.98
C SER A 224 31.72 -13.64 10.45
N ALA A 225 31.25 -14.53 9.55
CA ALA A 225 31.09 -15.95 9.84
C ALA A 225 32.44 -16.71 10.02
N GLY A 226 33.52 -16.20 9.42
CA GLY A 226 34.87 -16.74 9.56
C GLY A 226 35.60 -16.34 10.85
N ALA A 227 35.11 -15.33 11.59
CA ALA A 227 35.79 -14.81 12.78
C ALA A 227 35.56 -15.65 14.06
N THR A 228 34.63 -16.60 14.06
CA THR A 228 34.19 -17.34 15.26
C THR A 228 34.97 -18.63 15.56
N THR A 229 36.00 -18.98 14.79
CA THR A 229 36.85 -20.16 15.07
C THR A 229 38.20 -19.77 15.67
N ARG A 230 38.19 -19.27 16.90
CA ARG A 230 39.37 -19.34 17.77
C ARG A 230 38.99 -19.96 19.11
N THR A 231 39.28 -21.25 19.23
CA THR A 231 39.09 -22.11 20.40
C THR A 231 39.86 -21.60 21.62
N ALA A 232 39.18 -21.41 22.76
CA ALA A 232 39.76 -21.43 24.11
C ALA A 232 38.65 -21.72 25.16
N PRO A 233 38.98 -22.23 26.35
CA PRO A 233 38.24 -23.32 26.97
C PRO A 233 37.15 -22.90 27.99
N SER A 234 36.06 -23.68 27.96
CA SER A 234 35.24 -24.16 29.09
C SER A 234 35.37 -23.46 30.45
N ALA A 235 34.34 -22.69 30.82
CA ALA A 235 33.79 -22.67 32.17
C ALA A 235 32.34 -22.14 32.18
N ALA A 236 31.42 -23.01 32.58
CA ALA A 236 30.31 -22.80 33.52
C ALA A 236 29.42 -21.53 33.48
N THR A 237 28.16 -21.78 33.11
CA THR A 237 26.88 -21.35 33.73
C THR A 237 26.44 -19.88 33.75
N GLU A 238 25.14 -19.75 33.41
CA GLU A 238 24.11 -18.78 33.82
C GLU A 238 23.59 -17.76 32.79
N ASP A 239 22.25 -17.71 32.82
CA ASP A 239 21.27 -16.76 32.32
C ASP A 239 21.05 -16.58 30.81
N GLY A 240 19.80 -16.88 30.43
CA GLY A 240 19.29 -16.74 29.08
C GLY A 240 18.98 -15.27 28.78
N ASP A 241 19.84 -14.69 27.96
CA ASP A 241 19.53 -13.50 27.18
C ASP A 241 18.57 -13.86 26.04
N GLY A 242 17.62 -12.96 25.79
CA GLY A 242 16.78 -13.00 24.60
C GLY A 242 17.62 -12.91 23.32
N PRO A 243 17.03 -13.12 22.14
CA PRO A 243 17.77 -13.05 20.88
C PRO A 243 18.47 -11.70 20.77
N GLU A 244 19.80 -11.77 20.82
CA GLU A 244 20.75 -10.67 20.65
C GLU A 244 20.44 -9.99 19.32
N GLU A 245 20.07 -8.71 19.40
CA GLU A 245 19.84 -7.83 18.26
C GLU A 245 21.13 -7.82 17.43
N ALA A 246 21.07 -8.32 16.20
CA ALA A 246 22.25 -8.42 15.35
C ALA A 246 22.73 -7.02 14.98
N ASP A 247 23.76 -6.52 15.68
CA ASP A 247 24.51 -5.28 15.44
C ASP A 247 25.34 -5.31 14.12
N GLY A 248 24.77 -5.88 13.07
CA GLY A 248 25.29 -5.77 11.71
C GLY A 248 24.74 -4.50 11.08
N VAL A 249 25.57 -3.47 10.96
CA VAL A 249 25.29 -2.31 10.09
C VAL A 249 25.30 -2.80 8.65
N VAL A 250 24.18 -3.38 8.21
CA VAL A 250 23.88 -3.62 6.81
C VAL A 250 23.70 -2.22 6.20
N ASP A 251 24.39 -1.97 5.10
CA ASP A 251 24.23 -0.71 4.36
C ASP A 251 22.86 -0.74 3.65
N TRP A 252 21.85 -0.16 4.30
CA TRP A 252 20.45 -0.19 3.88
C TRP A 252 20.10 0.93 2.90
N THR A 253 21.01 1.26 1.98
CA THR A 253 21.15 2.53 1.23
C THR A 253 19.89 3.22 0.67
N GLY A 254 18.72 2.59 0.63
CA GLY A 254 17.46 3.26 0.29
C GLY A 254 16.21 2.87 1.09
N THR A 255 16.25 1.90 2.02
CA THR A 255 15.06 1.48 2.79
C THR A 255 15.32 1.49 4.29
N PRO A 256 14.43 2.08 5.11
CA PRO A 256 14.59 2.04 6.57
C PRO A 256 14.40 0.60 7.07
N ALA A 257 15.29 0.13 7.94
CA ALA A 257 15.26 -1.25 8.46
C ALA A 257 15.41 -1.32 9.99
N ASP A 258 15.19 -0.19 10.66
CA ASP A 258 15.12 -0.07 12.11
C ASP A 258 13.93 0.81 12.51
N GLY A 259 13.44 0.64 13.74
CA GLY A 259 12.26 1.33 14.22
C GLY A 259 12.42 2.86 14.30
N ALA A 260 13.62 3.38 14.56
CA ALA A 260 13.85 4.81 14.70
C ALA A 260 13.83 5.52 13.34
N ALA A 261 14.49 4.96 12.32
CA ALA A 261 14.44 5.50 10.96
C ALA A 261 13.02 5.45 10.38
N ILE A 262 12.27 4.37 10.66
CA ILE A 262 10.85 4.27 10.27
C ILE A 262 10.02 5.35 10.97
N ALA A 263 10.21 5.57 12.27
CA ALA A 263 9.50 6.60 13.01
C ALA A 263 9.79 8.01 12.47
N GLU A 264 11.06 8.32 12.18
CA GLU A 264 11.47 9.61 11.60
C GLU A 264 10.84 9.86 10.23
N LEU A 265 10.85 8.86 9.34
CA LEU A 265 10.25 8.99 8.00
C LEU A 265 8.71 9.10 8.05
N LEU A 266 8.09 8.54 9.10
CA LEU A 266 6.65 8.57 9.29
C LEU A 266 6.16 9.76 10.11
N GLU A 267 7.03 10.48 10.83
CA GLU A 267 6.67 11.65 11.62
C GLU A 267 5.84 12.69 10.84
N PRO A 268 6.15 13.00 9.56
CA PRO A 268 5.35 13.94 8.77
C PRO A 268 3.96 13.40 8.40
N LEU A 269 3.78 12.08 8.44
CA LEU A 269 2.56 11.39 8.05
C LEU A 269 1.66 11.25 9.28
N ARG A 270 0.37 11.59 9.13
CA ARG A 270 -0.62 11.34 10.18
C ARG A 270 -1.65 10.33 9.70
N PRO A 271 -1.26 9.07 9.48
CA PRO A 271 -2.11 8.07 8.83
C PRO A 271 -3.39 7.73 9.63
N CYS A 272 -3.48 8.20 10.89
CA CYS A 272 -4.61 7.95 11.79
C CYS A 272 -5.42 9.21 12.15
N ALA A 273 -5.08 10.38 11.63
CA ALA A 273 -5.78 11.63 11.92
C ALA A 273 -7.03 11.86 11.05
#